data_AF-A0A3D2CD98-F1
#
_entry.id   AF-A0A3D2CD98-F1
#
_cell.length_a   1.000
_cell.length_b   1.000
_cell.length_c   1.000
_cell.angle_alpha   90.00
_cell.angle_beta   90.00
_cell.angle_gamma   90.00
#
_symmetry.space_group_name_H-M   'P 1'
#
loop_
_entity.id
_entity.type
_entity.pdbx_description
1 polymer ?
#
loop_
_entity_poly.entity_id
_entity_poly.type
_entity_poly.pdbx_seq_one_letter_code
_entity_poly.pdbx_strand_id
1 'polypeptide(L)'
;MPTTRRVELLDLLRGAVILLMALDHTRDFFQPTGTNPENLDTTTLALFATRWVTHLCAPSFVFLAGVGMGLQVTRKGATNSLLRFFATRGLWLMLLECTWVTFSWYFDFHAIHLGVLWGIGGAMLLTAPFCRLSPRWSAAIGAVTLLVLTMIPPVKTGVLGFFLQPGSLMLGTMPVNSVYVIIPWW
;
A
#
# COMPACT_ATOMS: atom_id res chain seq x y z
N MET A 1 16.38 -10.44 -22.46
CA MET A 1 16.79 -9.47 -21.42
C MET A 1 16.00 -8.20 -21.61
N PRO A 2 15.47 -7.54 -20.57
CA PRO A 2 14.81 -6.24 -20.75
C PRO A 2 15.83 -5.22 -21.27
N THR A 3 15.44 -4.46 -22.29
CA THR A 3 16.26 -3.36 -22.85
C THR A 3 16.48 -2.29 -21.78
N THR A 4 17.69 -1.74 -21.67
CA THR A 4 18.08 -0.69 -20.69
C THR A 4 17.03 0.43 -20.56
N ARG A 5 16.50 0.90 -21.69
CA ARG A 5 15.43 1.91 -21.77
C ARG A 5 14.16 1.59 -20.97
N ARG A 6 13.77 0.32 -20.83
CA ARG A 6 12.57 -0.08 -20.06
C ARG A 6 12.80 0.04 -18.56
N VAL A 7 14.02 -0.23 -18.10
CA VAL A 7 14.37 -0.13 -16.68
C VAL A 7 14.44 1.35 -16.28
N GLU A 8 15.06 2.19 -17.11
CA GLU A 8 15.10 3.65 -16.92
C GLU A 8 13.70 4.26 -16.80
N LEU A 9 12.76 3.89 -17.68
CA LEU A 9 11.39 4.40 -17.62
C LEU A 9 10.66 3.97 -16.33
N LEU A 10 10.88 2.74 -15.86
CA LEU A 10 10.30 2.27 -14.60
C LEU A 10 10.85 3.04 -13.41
N ASP A 11 12.16 3.33 -13.40
CA ASP A 11 12.78 4.08 -12.33
C ASP A 11 12.38 5.57 -12.36
N LEU A 12 12.23 6.17 -13.55
CA LEU A 12 11.68 7.51 -13.71
C LEU A 12 10.23 7.59 -13.21
N LEU A 13 9.40 6.61 -13.58
CA LEU A 13 8.00 6.53 -13.12
C LEU A 13 7.93 6.44 -11.59
N ARG A 14 8.77 5.59 -10.98
CA ARG A 14 8.86 5.49 -9.51
C ARG A 14 9.23 6.83 -8.88
N GLY A 15 10.25 7.51 -9.41
CA GLY A 15 10.67 8.82 -8.91
C GLY A 15 9.56 9.86 -9.01
N ALA A 16 8.86 9.91 -10.15
CA ALA A 16 7.72 10.82 -10.34
C ALA A 16 6.59 10.54 -9.34
N VAL A 17 6.26 9.27 -9.12
CA VAL A 17 5.22 8.88 -8.15
C VAL A 17 5.63 9.21 -6.71
N ILE A 18 6.91 9.05 -6.34
CA ILE A 18 7.42 9.48 -5.02
C ILE A 18 7.26 10.99 -4.84
N LEU A 19 7.60 11.79 -5.86
CA LEU A 19 7.42 13.24 -5.80
C LEU A 19 5.95 13.65 -5.61
N LEU A 20 5.03 13.04 -6.37
CA LEU A 20 3.61 13.30 -6.23
C LEU A 20 3.07 12.88 -4.85
N MET A 21 3.53 11.76 -4.31
CA MET A 21 3.16 11.31 -2.96
C MET A 21 3.68 12.27 -1.88
N ALA A 22 4.90 12.80 -2.02
CA ALA A 22 5.43 13.80 -1.10
C ALA A 22 4.60 15.10 -1.12
N LEU A 23 4.15 15.52 -2.31
CA LEU A 23 3.23 16.65 -2.45
C LEU A 23 1.87 16.37 -1.77
N ASP A 24 1.32 15.16 -1.93
CA ASP A 24 0.07 14.73 -1.26
C ASP A 24 0.17 14.87 0.26
N HIS A 25 1.23 14.32 0.85
CA HIS A 25 1.44 14.39 2.29
C HIS A 25 1.72 15.80 2.77
N THR A 26 2.46 16.61 1.99
CA THR A 26 2.67 18.02 2.31
C THR A 26 1.32 18.76 2.38
N ARG A 27 0.43 18.56 1.40
CA ARG A 27 -0.91 19.17 1.43
C ARG A 27 -1.65 18.85 2.73
N ASP A 28 -1.59 17.61 3.23
CA ASP A 28 -2.32 17.22 4.45
C ASP A 28 -1.90 18.01 5.69
N PHE A 29 -0.65 18.48 5.76
CA PHE A 29 -0.16 19.34 6.86
C PHE A 29 -0.47 20.83 6.68
N PHE A 30 -0.55 21.31 5.44
CA PHE A 30 -0.70 22.75 5.14
C PHE A 30 -2.13 23.16 4.77
N GLN A 31 -3.02 22.22 4.49
CA GLN A 31 -4.43 22.52 4.24
C GLN A 31 -5.17 22.88 5.55
N PRO A 32 -6.23 23.71 5.49
CA PRO A 32 -7.04 24.00 6.68
C PRO A 32 -7.62 22.72 7.30
N THR A 33 -7.67 22.66 8.63
CA THR A 33 -8.19 21.51 9.37
C THR A 33 -9.63 21.19 8.97
N GLY A 34 -9.94 19.90 8.81
CA GLY A 34 -11.28 19.44 8.39
C GLY A 34 -11.58 19.62 6.90
N THR A 35 -10.63 20.13 6.10
CA THR A 35 -10.80 20.19 4.64
C THR A 35 -10.79 18.79 4.04
N ASN A 36 -11.84 18.47 3.28
CA ASN A 36 -11.88 17.25 2.47
C ASN A 36 -11.78 17.64 0.99
N PRO A 37 -10.63 17.39 0.32
CA PRO A 37 -10.45 17.68 -1.11
C PRO A 37 -11.46 17.00 -2.03
N GLU A 38 -12.09 15.92 -1.57
CA GLU A 38 -13.03 15.08 -2.32
C GLU A 38 -14.50 15.47 -2.07
N ASN A 39 -14.76 16.36 -1.11
CA ASN A 39 -16.12 16.87 -0.90
C ASN A 39 -16.45 17.94 -1.95
N LEU A 40 -17.26 17.56 -2.94
CA LEU A 40 -17.64 18.44 -4.05
C LEU A 40 -18.43 19.69 -3.60
N ASP A 41 -19.06 19.66 -2.42
CA ASP A 41 -19.81 20.79 -1.89
C ASP A 41 -18.90 21.88 -1.33
N THR A 42 -17.68 21.52 -0.90
CA THR A 42 -16.77 22.45 -0.18
C THR A 42 -15.39 22.59 -0.81
N THR A 43 -15.05 21.75 -1.79
CA THR A 43 -13.73 21.76 -2.45
C THR A 43 -13.64 22.81 -3.55
N THR A 44 -12.42 23.02 -4.05
CA THR A 44 -12.16 23.79 -5.27
C THR A 44 -11.60 22.86 -6.34
N LEU A 45 -11.74 23.22 -7.62
CA LEU A 45 -11.20 22.41 -8.72
C LEU A 45 -9.69 22.15 -8.56
N ALA A 46 -8.93 23.17 -8.12
CA ALA A 46 -7.49 23.04 -7.89
C ALA A 46 -7.19 22.04 -6.77
N LEU A 47 -7.86 22.15 -5.62
CA LEU A 47 -7.67 21.25 -4.47
C LEU A 47 -8.07 19.81 -4.82
N PHE A 48 -9.23 19.62 -5.45
CA PHE A 48 -9.67 18.33 -5.95
C PHE A 48 -8.65 17.72 -6.92
N ALA A 49 -8.13 18.50 -7.88
CA ALA A 49 -7.15 18.03 -8.84
C ALA A 49 -5.86 17.55 -8.16
N THR A 50 -5.39 18.24 -7.10
CA THR A 50 -4.22 17.75 -6.35
C THR A 50 -4.46 16.37 -5.75
N ARG A 51 -5.65 16.12 -5.18
CA ARG A 51 -5.99 14.83 -4.59
C ARG A 51 -6.23 13.75 -5.65
N TRP A 52 -6.86 14.12 -6.75
CA TRP A 52 -7.15 13.22 -7.86
C TRP A 52 -5.87 12.68 -8.51
N VAL A 53 -4.88 13.53 -8.76
CA VAL A 53 -3.59 13.08 -9.33
C VAL A 53 -2.86 12.14 -8.37
N THR A 54 -2.91 12.42 -7.07
CA THR A 54 -2.16 11.65 -6.06
C THR A 54 -2.84 10.35 -5.64
N HIS A 55 -4.14 10.17 -5.91
CA HIS A 55 -4.84 8.88 -5.78
C HIS A 55 -4.16 7.76 -6.57
N LEU A 56 -3.47 8.09 -7.66
CA LEU A 56 -2.75 7.12 -8.47
C LEU A 56 -1.45 6.63 -7.82
N CYS A 57 -0.93 7.33 -6.81
CA CYS A 57 0.37 7.03 -6.23
C CYS A 57 0.39 5.66 -5.53
N ALA A 58 -0.56 5.41 -4.62
CA ALA A 58 -0.58 4.16 -3.87
C ALA A 58 -0.83 2.91 -4.76
N PRO A 59 -1.82 2.89 -5.67
CA PRO A 59 -1.97 1.80 -6.64
C PRO A 59 -0.71 1.58 -7.48
N SER A 60 -0.03 2.66 -7.90
CA SER A 60 1.20 2.55 -8.68
C SER A 60 2.34 1.92 -7.88
N PHE A 61 2.53 2.29 -6.61
CA PHE A 61 3.55 1.67 -5.76
C PHE A 61 3.29 0.19 -5.52
N VAL A 62 2.05 -0.18 -5.18
CA VAL A 62 1.68 -1.57 -4.95
C VAL A 62 1.87 -2.39 -6.23
N PHE A 63 1.41 -1.88 -7.37
CA PHE A 63 1.59 -2.54 -8.67
C PHE A 63 3.07 -2.73 -9.02
N LEU A 64 3.89 -1.68 -8.90
CA LEU A 64 5.31 -1.75 -9.21
C LEU A 64 6.10 -2.64 -8.23
N ALA A 65 5.66 -2.74 -6.98
CA ALA A 65 6.20 -3.68 -6.00
C ALA A 65 5.91 -5.12 -6.43
N GLY A 66 4.67 -5.45 -6.77
CA GLY A 66 4.26 -6.77 -7.27
C GLY A 66 4.96 -7.17 -8.57
N VAL A 67 5.01 -6.27 -9.57
CA VAL A 67 5.77 -6.48 -10.82
C VAL A 67 7.25 -6.71 -10.52
N GLY A 68 7.82 -5.93 -9.59
CA GLY A 68 9.21 -6.08 -9.16
C GLY A 68 9.49 -7.45 -8.53
N MET A 69 8.56 -7.98 -7.74
CA MET A 69 8.64 -9.33 -7.18
C MET A 69 8.55 -10.39 -8.28
N GLY A 70 7.55 -10.30 -9.17
CA GLY A 70 7.37 -11.24 -10.28
C GLY A 70 8.58 -11.31 -11.19
N LEU A 71 9.15 -10.16 -11.57
CA LEU A 71 10.38 -10.11 -12.38
C LEU A 71 11.58 -10.73 -11.68
N GLN A 72 11.71 -10.57 -10.36
CA GLN A 72 12.78 -11.22 -9.60
C GLN A 72 12.61 -12.74 -9.55
N VAL A 73 11.38 -13.23 -9.38
CA VAL A 73 11.05 -14.66 -9.42
C VAL A 73 11.36 -15.24 -10.81
N THR A 74 11.00 -14.56 -11.90
CA THR A 74 11.33 -15.03 -13.27
C THR A 74 12.84 -15.11 -13.52
N ARG A 75 13.64 -14.21 -12.92
CA ARG A 75 15.10 -14.18 -13.13
C ARG A 75 15.87 -15.16 -12.22
N LYS A 76 15.46 -15.28 -10.96
CA LYS A 76 16.21 -16.01 -9.92
C LYS A 76 15.55 -17.33 -9.50
N GLY A 77 14.33 -17.59 -9.96
CA GLY A 77 13.48 -18.67 -9.45
C GLY A 77 12.85 -18.35 -8.09
N ALA A 78 11.80 -19.08 -7.72
CA ALA A 78 11.12 -18.96 -6.43
C ALA A 78 11.87 -19.67 -5.29
N THR A 79 13.14 -19.33 -5.09
CA THR A 79 14.00 -19.96 -4.08
C THR A 79 13.65 -19.53 -2.66
N ASN A 80 13.96 -20.37 -1.66
CA ASN A 80 13.77 -20.03 -0.25
C ASN A 80 14.45 -18.71 0.16
N SER A 81 15.63 -18.43 -0.39
CA SER A 81 16.35 -17.19 -0.10
C SER A 81 15.61 -15.96 -0.65
N LEU A 82 15.03 -16.06 -1.86
CA LEU A 82 14.26 -14.97 -2.44
C LEU A 82 12.95 -14.72 -1.69
N LEU A 83 12.25 -15.79 -1.28
CA LEU A 83 11.02 -15.65 -0.48
C LEU A 83 11.31 -15.03 0.89
N ARG A 84 12.39 -15.46 1.55
CA ARG A 84 12.85 -14.84 2.79
C ARG A 84 13.21 -13.37 2.59
N PHE A 85 13.85 -13.02 1.48
CA PHE A 85 14.15 -11.63 1.13
C PHE A 85 12.88 -10.77 0.98
N PHE A 86 11.82 -11.28 0.35
CA PHE A 86 10.54 -10.56 0.29
C PHE A 86 9.90 -10.40 1.66
N ALA A 87 9.86 -11.47 2.46
CA ALA A 87 9.28 -11.44 3.80
C ALA A 87 10.06 -10.50 4.75
N THR A 88 11.39 -10.53 4.76
CA THR A 88 12.19 -9.64 5.60
C THR A 88 12.03 -8.19 5.17
N ARG A 89 12.04 -7.92 3.86
CA ARG A 89 11.80 -6.57 3.35
C ARG A 89 10.41 -6.07 3.71
N GLY A 90 9.37 -6.90 3.57
CA GLY A 90 8.02 -6.53 3.95
C GLY A 90 7.89 -6.22 5.45
N LEU A 91 8.52 -7.04 6.30
CA LEU A 91 8.58 -6.78 7.75
C LEU A 91 9.28 -5.45 8.07
N TRP A 92 10.38 -5.14 7.39
CA TRP A 92 11.06 -3.85 7.55
C TRP A 92 10.17 -2.67 7.15
N LEU A 93 9.38 -2.79 6.09
CA LEU A 93 8.43 -1.74 5.68
C LEU A 93 7.31 -1.56 6.72
N MET A 94 6.75 -2.65 7.24
CA MET A 94 5.74 -2.59 8.30
C MET A 94 6.30 -2.00 9.59
N LEU A 95 7.52 -2.37 9.97
CA LEU A 95 8.20 -1.80 11.13
C LEU A 95 8.44 -0.30 10.96
N LEU A 96 8.92 0.12 9.80
CA LEU A 96 9.15 1.54 9.49
C LEU A 96 7.84 2.34 9.56
N GLU A 97 6.73 1.76 9.10
CA GLU A 97 5.41 2.39 9.16
C GLU A 97 4.95 2.61 10.61
N CYS A 98 5.02 1.56 11.44
CA CYS A 98 4.62 1.60 12.84
C CYS A 98 5.54 2.47 13.72
N THR A 99 6.74 2.82 13.24
CA THR A 99 7.73 3.59 13.99
C THR A 99 7.91 4.98 13.39
N TRP A 100 8.85 5.13 12.47
CA TRP A 100 9.27 6.41 11.93
C TRP A 100 8.14 7.15 11.19
N VAL A 101 7.33 6.44 10.41
CA VAL A 101 6.24 7.09 9.66
C VAL A 101 5.11 7.50 10.59
N THR A 102 4.72 6.62 11.53
CA THR A 102 3.76 6.97 12.60
C THR A 102 4.22 8.22 13.36
N PHE A 103 5.48 8.28 13.78
CA PHE A 103 6.05 9.47 14.41
C PHE A 103 6.00 10.69 13.49
N SER A 104 6.28 10.53 12.20
CA SER A 104 6.26 11.65 11.24
C SER A 104 4.84 12.21 11.01
N TRP A 105 3.80 11.41 11.21
CA TRP A 105 2.41 11.86 11.12
C TRP A 105 1.95 12.63 12.35
N TYR A 106 2.26 12.13 13.54
CA TYR A 106 1.71 12.67 14.79
C TYR A 106 2.69 13.51 15.60
N PHE A 107 3.98 13.45 15.26
CA PHE A 107 5.11 13.94 16.08
C PHE A 107 5.09 13.38 17.52
N ASP A 108 4.46 12.23 17.71
CA ASP A 108 4.24 11.52 18.98
C ASP A 108 3.81 10.06 18.69
N PHE A 109 3.70 9.21 19.73
CA PHE A 109 3.30 7.80 19.65
C PHE A 109 1.98 7.49 20.38
N HIS A 110 1.09 8.48 20.55
CA HIS A 110 -0.24 8.23 21.13
C HIS A 110 -1.14 7.38 20.23
N ALA A 111 -0.86 7.32 18.92
CA ALA A 111 -1.58 6.51 17.95
C ALA A 111 -0.59 5.84 16.98
N ILE A 112 -0.99 4.72 16.37
CA ILE A 112 -0.26 4.07 15.29
C ILE A 112 -0.95 4.38 13.96
N HIS A 113 -0.19 4.86 12.97
CA HIS A 113 -0.68 5.09 11.61
C HIS A 113 -0.24 3.93 10.71
N LEU A 114 -1.19 3.24 10.07
CA LEU A 114 -0.92 2.18 9.10
C LEU A 114 -1.33 2.64 7.70
N GLY A 115 -0.35 3.19 6.99
CA GLY A 115 -0.47 3.72 5.65
C GLY A 115 0.04 2.78 4.55
N VAL A 116 0.57 3.34 3.47
CA VAL A 116 0.90 2.59 2.25
C VAL A 116 2.01 1.56 2.46
N LEU A 117 3.01 1.81 3.32
CA LEU A 117 4.08 0.83 3.57
C LEU A 117 3.58 -0.37 4.35
N TRP A 118 2.58 -0.20 5.21
CA TRP A 118 1.90 -1.31 5.87
C TRP A 118 1.22 -2.22 4.85
N GLY A 119 0.45 -1.63 3.92
CA GLY A 119 -0.21 -2.37 2.85
C GLY A 119 0.79 -3.13 1.97
N ILE A 120 1.84 -2.45 1.48
CA ILE A 120 2.88 -3.07 0.65
C ILE A 120 3.66 -4.14 1.43
N GLY A 121 4.05 -3.86 2.67
CA GLY A 121 4.80 -4.81 3.49
C GLY A 121 4.00 -6.07 3.79
N GLY A 122 2.74 -5.91 4.20
CA GLY A 122 1.81 -7.02 4.41
C GLY A 122 1.57 -7.83 3.14
N ALA A 123 1.38 -7.15 2.00
CA ALA A 123 1.28 -7.80 0.70
C ALA A 123 2.51 -8.63 0.36
N MET A 124 3.73 -8.13 0.58
CA MET A 124 4.97 -8.88 0.34
C MET A 124 5.06 -10.16 1.19
N LEU A 125 4.60 -10.10 2.44
CA LEU A 125 4.53 -11.26 3.33
C LEU A 125 3.54 -12.31 2.82
N LEU A 126 2.33 -11.87 2.44
CA LEU A 126 1.28 -12.76 1.97
C LEU A 126 1.59 -13.36 0.59
N THR A 127 2.23 -12.61 -0.29
CA THR A 127 2.54 -13.02 -1.68
C THR A 127 3.76 -13.92 -1.80
N ALA A 128 4.72 -13.81 -0.89
CA ALA A 128 5.93 -14.63 -0.90
C ALA A 128 5.64 -16.14 -1.07
N PRO A 129 4.76 -16.79 -0.29
CA PRO A 129 4.44 -18.21 -0.51
C PRO A 129 3.79 -18.48 -1.87
N PHE A 130 2.95 -17.57 -2.38
CA PHE A 130 2.27 -17.70 -3.67
C PHE A 130 3.20 -17.54 -4.88
N CYS A 131 4.40 -16.99 -4.71
CA CYS A 131 5.40 -16.87 -5.77
C CYS A 131 5.87 -18.21 -6.34
N ARG A 132 5.63 -19.33 -5.64
CA ARG A 132 5.91 -20.69 -6.14
C ARG A 132 4.81 -21.23 -7.06
N LEU A 133 3.63 -20.63 -7.03
CA LEU A 133 2.52 -21.04 -7.88
C LEU A 133 2.80 -20.60 -9.32
N SER A 134 2.23 -21.34 -10.28
CA SER A 134 2.24 -20.89 -11.67
C SER A 134 1.45 -19.58 -11.80
N PRO A 135 1.84 -18.65 -12.68
CA PRO A 135 1.19 -17.33 -12.82
C PRO A 135 -0.34 -17.38 -12.97
N ARG A 136 -0.88 -18.40 -13.65
CA ARG A 136 -2.33 -18.65 -13.77
C ARG A 136 -3.04 -18.79 -12.42
N TRP A 137 -2.42 -19.44 -11.45
CA TRP A 137 -3.02 -19.67 -10.13
C TRP A 137 -2.94 -18.40 -9.29
N SER A 138 -1.84 -17.66 -9.36
CA SER A 138 -1.75 -16.34 -8.72
C SER A 138 -2.79 -15.37 -9.29
N ALA A 139 -2.97 -15.35 -10.61
CA ALA A 139 -4.00 -14.53 -11.27
C ALA A 139 -5.41 -14.96 -10.88
N ALA A 140 -5.68 -16.27 -10.83
CA ALA A 140 -6.97 -16.80 -10.40
C ALA A 140 -7.29 -16.44 -8.93
N ILE A 141 -6.32 -16.57 -8.02
CA ILE A 141 -6.48 -16.20 -6.61
C ILE A 141 -6.75 -14.70 -6.49
N GLY A 142 -5.99 -13.85 -7.19
CA GLY A 142 -6.23 -12.40 -7.23
C GLY A 142 -7.63 -12.05 -7.77
N ALA A 143 -8.04 -12.65 -8.89
CA ALA A 143 -9.36 -12.43 -9.48
C ALA A 143 -10.50 -12.87 -8.56
N VAL A 144 -10.37 -14.05 -7.94
CA VAL A 144 -11.34 -14.56 -6.95
C VAL A 144 -11.40 -13.64 -5.74
N THR A 145 -10.25 -13.17 -5.24
CA THR A 145 -10.20 -12.24 -4.11
C THR A 145 -10.94 -10.95 -4.44
N LEU A 146 -10.65 -10.34 -5.59
CA LEU A 146 -11.33 -9.13 -6.04
C LEU A 146 -12.83 -9.35 -6.16
N LEU A 147 -13.25 -10.45 -6.82
CA LEU A 147 -14.66 -10.78 -7.00
C LEU A 147 -15.36 -10.96 -5.64
N VAL A 148 -14.75 -11.69 -4.72
CA VAL A 148 -15.27 -11.90 -3.36
C VAL A 148 -15.41 -10.58 -2.61
N LEU A 149 -14.39 -9.72 -2.63
CA LEU A 149 -14.44 -8.43 -1.93
C LEU A 149 -15.42 -7.44 -2.56
N THR A 150 -15.71 -7.56 -3.86
CA THR A 150 -16.74 -6.76 -4.52
C THR A 150 -18.17 -7.25 -4.26
N MET A 151 -18.36 -8.56 -4.06
CA MET A 151 -19.67 -9.18 -3.91
C MET A 151 -20.12 -9.33 -2.46
N ILE A 152 -19.18 -9.53 -1.54
CA ILE A 152 -19.48 -9.73 -0.12
C ILE A 152 -19.33 -8.40 0.60
N PRO A 153 -20.37 -7.90 1.28
CA PRO A 153 -20.25 -6.69 2.08
C PRO A 153 -19.17 -6.94 3.15
N PRO A 154 -18.16 -6.06 3.23
CA PRO A 154 -17.04 -6.29 4.12
C PRO A 154 -17.48 -6.29 5.59
N VAL A 155 -16.81 -7.13 6.38
CA VAL A 155 -17.05 -7.24 7.82
C VAL A 155 -16.71 -5.90 8.47
N LYS A 156 -17.70 -5.25 9.08
CA LYS A 156 -17.56 -3.88 9.60
C LYS A 156 -16.91 -3.80 10.99
N THR A 157 -16.77 -4.92 11.68
CA THR A 157 -16.35 -4.95 13.08
C THR A 157 -15.33 -6.05 13.38
N GLY A 158 -14.51 -5.84 14.40
CA GLY A 158 -13.53 -6.80 14.87
C GLY A 158 -12.25 -6.85 14.04
N VAL A 159 -11.34 -7.75 14.43
CA VAL A 159 -9.98 -7.87 13.88
C VAL A 159 -10.00 -8.17 12.38
N LEU A 160 -10.94 -9.01 11.92
CA LEU A 160 -11.06 -9.33 10.50
C LEU A 160 -11.46 -8.10 9.67
N GLY A 161 -12.38 -7.26 10.18
CA GLY A 161 -12.77 -6.03 9.52
C GLY A 161 -11.61 -5.05 9.35
N PHE A 162 -10.74 -4.96 10.35
CA PHE A 162 -9.54 -4.11 10.31
C PHE A 162 -8.54 -4.47 9.20
N PHE A 163 -8.47 -5.74 8.81
CA PHE A 163 -7.61 -6.18 7.71
C PHE A 163 -8.25 -6.06 6.33
N LEU A 164 -9.58 -5.89 6.26
CA LEU A 164 -10.38 -5.83 5.03
C LEU A 164 -10.86 -4.43 4.69
N GLN A 165 -10.94 -3.53 5.67
CA GLN A 165 -11.35 -2.14 5.48
C GLN A 165 -10.47 -1.16 6.26
N PRO A 166 -10.29 0.06 5.73
CA PRO A 166 -9.77 1.17 6.53
C PRO A 166 -10.61 1.35 7.80
N GLY A 167 -9.95 1.56 8.93
CA GLY A 167 -10.62 1.64 10.21
C GLY A 167 -9.65 1.74 11.37
N SER A 168 -10.19 1.82 12.58
CA SER A 168 -9.41 1.93 13.82
C SER A 168 -9.62 0.73 14.72
N LEU A 169 -8.54 0.21 15.29
CA LEU A 169 -8.57 -0.82 16.35
C LEU A 169 -7.89 -0.28 17.60
N MET A 170 -8.39 -0.61 18.79
CA MET A 170 -7.72 -0.24 20.05
C MET A 170 -6.73 -1.34 20.45
N LEU A 171 -5.47 -0.97 20.65
CA LEU A 171 -4.45 -1.82 21.24
C LEU A 171 -4.17 -1.33 22.66
N GLY A 172 -4.89 -1.89 23.65
CA GLY A 172 -4.91 -1.34 25.00
C GLY A 172 -5.57 0.03 25.01
N THR A 173 -4.80 1.08 25.29
CA THR A 173 -5.24 2.48 25.25
C THR A 173 -4.84 3.21 23.96
N MET A 174 -4.05 2.59 23.09
CA MET A 174 -3.52 3.21 21.88
C MET A 174 -4.41 2.91 20.66
N PRO A 175 -4.98 3.92 19.99
CA PRO A 175 -5.64 3.72 18.71
C PRO A 175 -4.63 3.34 17.61
N VAL A 176 -4.96 2.31 16.84
CA VAL A 176 -4.26 1.88 15.63
C VAL A 176 -5.17 2.21 14.45
N ASN A 177 -4.78 3.20 13.64
CA ASN A 177 -5.56 3.69 12.52
C ASN A 177 -4.99 3.13 11.22
N SER A 178 -5.79 2.33 10.51
CA SER A 178 -5.46 1.77 9.22
C SER A 178 -6.13 2.54 8.10
N VAL A 179 -5.33 3.16 7.25
CA VAL A 179 -5.78 3.81 6.01
C VAL A 179 -5.67 2.84 4.84
N TYR A 180 -4.69 1.92 4.89
CA TYR A 180 -4.50 0.88 3.90
C TYR A 180 -4.62 -0.50 4.53
N VAL A 181 -5.44 -1.32 3.89
CA VAL A 181 -5.63 -2.73 4.24
C VAL A 181 -4.50 -3.58 3.67
N ILE A 182 -4.28 -4.78 4.21
CA ILE A 182 -3.34 -5.74 3.62
C ILE A 182 -4.01 -6.52 2.48
N ILE A 183 -5.31 -6.78 2.62
CA ILE A 183 -6.16 -7.51 1.69
C ILE A 183 -6.95 -6.48 0.90
N PRO A 184 -6.95 -6.44 -0.46
CA PRO A 184 -6.57 -7.49 -1.42
C PRO A 184 -5.17 -7.39 -2.03
N TRP A 185 -4.22 -6.68 -1.42
CA TRP A 185 -3.04 -6.19 -2.15
C TRP A 185 -1.95 -7.23 -2.47
N TRP A 186 -2.29 -8.52 -2.58
CA TRP A 186 -1.38 -9.62 -2.93
C TRP A 186 -1.32 -9.94 -4.43
#